data_AF-A0A351SS16-F1
#
_entry.id   AF-A0A351SS16-F1
#
_cell.length_a   1.000
_cell.length_b   1.000
_cell.length_c   1.000
_cell.angle_alpha   90.00
_cell.angle_beta   90.00
_cell.angle_gamma   90.00
#
_symmetry.space_group_name_H-M   'P 1'
#
loop_
_entity.id
_entity.type
_entity.pdbx_description
1 polymer ?
#
loop_
_entity_poly.entity_id
_entity_poly.type
_entity_poly.pdbx_seq_one_letter_code
_entity_poly.pdbx_strand_id
1 'polypeptide(L)' 'MLAKVNSAALYGIDALLVEVETDLATGLPQLATVGLAEGAVRESKDR' A
#
# COMPACT_ATOMS: atom_id res chain seq x y z
N MET A 1 -3.78 14.00 -1.75
CA MET A 1 -4.27 12.67 -2.16
C MET A 1 -4.37 12.66 -3.68
N LEU A 2 -3.55 11.87 -4.37
CA LEU A 2 -3.53 11.78 -5.84
C LEU A 2 -4.51 10.72 -6.36
N ALA A 3 -4.53 9.55 -5.71
CA ALA A 3 -5.35 8.43 -6.13
C ALA A 3 -5.86 7.65 -4.92
N LYS A 4 -7.01 7.03 -5.09
CA LYS A 4 -7.70 6.22 -4.09
C LYS A 4 -8.33 5.02 -4.77
N VAL A 5 -8.03 3.82 -4.28
CA VAL A 5 -8.48 2.57 -4.91
C VAL A 5 -8.94 1.56 -3.86
N ASN A 6 -9.98 0.80 -4.19
CA ASN A 6 -10.39 -0.36 -3.41
C ASN A 6 -9.49 -1.54 -3.76
N SER A 7 -9.00 -2.23 -2.74
CA SER A 7 -8.10 -3.36 -2.84
C SER A 7 -8.47 -4.44 -1.81
N ALA A 8 -7.73 -5.54 -1.79
CA ALA A 8 -7.89 -6.60 -0.80
C ALA A 8 -6.53 -7.00 -0.22
N ALA A 9 -6.50 -7.28 1.08
CA ALA A 9 -5.35 -7.82 1.78
C ALA A 9 -5.69 -9.20 2.39
N LEU A 10 -4.69 -10.08 2.47
CA LEU A 10 -4.85 -11.39 3.09
C LEU A 10 -4.37 -11.35 4.55
N TYR A 11 -5.19 -11.81 5.48
CA TYR A 11 -4.81 -12.08 6.87
C TYR A 11 -5.06 -13.54 7.20
N GLY A 12 -4.01 -14.37 7.10
CA GLY A 12 -4.16 -15.82 7.18
C GLY A 12 -4.95 -16.36 5.98
N ILE A 13 -6.20 -16.79 6.22
CA ILE A 13 -7.14 -17.27 5.18
C ILE A 13 -8.23 -16.24 4.86
N ASP A 14 -8.30 -15.15 5.63
CA ASP A 14 -9.36 -14.15 5.50
C ASP A 14 -8.96 -13.07 4.49
N ALA A 15 -9.89 -12.75 3.60
CA ALA A 15 -9.77 -11.61 2.68
C ALA A 15 -10.38 -10.36 3.31
N LEU A 16 -9.56 -9.33 3.47
CA LEU A 16 -9.95 -8.04 4.02
C LEU A 16 -10.07 -7.03 2.89
N LEU A 17 -11.23 -6.38 2.76
CA LEU A 17 -11.37 -5.21 1.90
C LEU A 17 -10.58 -4.06 2.50
N VAL A 18 -9.66 -3.49 1.73
CA VAL A 18 -8.81 -2.38 2.17
C VAL A 18 -8.82 -1.26 1.14
N GLU A 19 -8.59 -0.05 1.61
CA GLU A 19 -8.56 1.12 0.78
C GLU A 19 -7.11 1.64 0.72
N VAL A 20 -6.60 1.84 -0.49
CA VAL A 20 -5.23 2.31 -0.71
C VAL A 20 -5.29 3.73 -1.22
N GLU A 21 -4.56 4.61 -0.55
CA GLU A 21 -4.41 6.01 -0.92
C GLU A 21 -2.95 6.27 -1.30
N THR A 22 -2.77 6.98 -2.41
CA THR A 22 -1.45 7.43 -2.88
C THR A 22 -1.41 8.94 -2.90
N ASP A 23 -0.29 9.49 -2.45
CA ASP A 23 0.02 10.92 -2.54
C ASP A 23 1.34 11.14 -3.28
N LEU A 24 1.50 12.30 -3.89
CA LEU A 24 2.75 12.72 -4.54
C LEU A 24 3.21 14.03 -3.91
N ALA A 25 4.39 13.97 -3.30
CA ALA A 25 5.12 15.15 -2.85
C ALA A 25 6.26 15.47 -3.82
N THR A 26 6.57 16.76 -3.96
CA THR A 26 7.74 17.21 -4.73
C THR A 26 9.03 16.94 -3.95
N GLY A 27 10.05 16.36 -4.59
CA GLY A 27 11.32 16.04 -3.95
C GLY A 27 12.09 14.95 -4.68
N LEU A 28 13.08 14.37 -3.98
CA LEU A 28 13.82 13.22 -4.50
C LEU A 28 12.89 11.99 -4.63
N PRO A 29 13.10 11.11 -5.63
CA PRO A 29 12.30 9.90 -5.79
C PRO A 29 12.42 9.00 -4.54
N GLN A 30 11.31 8.84 -3.83
CA GLN A 30 11.21 7.93 -2.69
C GLN A 30 9.80 7.34 -2.64
N LEU A 31 9.72 6.04 -2.36
CA LEU A 31 8.46 5.36 -2.09
C LEU A 31 8.37 5.03 -0.60
N ALA A 32 7.36 5.58 0.07
CA ALA A 32 7.00 5.22 1.43
C ALA A 32 5.60 4.60 1.43
N THR A 33 5.44 3.51 2.18
CA THR A 33 4.16 2.83 2.36
C THR A 33 3.95 2.66 3.86
N VAL A 34 2.77 3.04 4.35
CA VAL A 34 2.42 3.07 5.77
C VAL A 34 1.08 2.36 5.99
N GLY A 35 0.85 1.83 7.19
CA GLY A 35 -0.46 1.31 7.59
C GLY A 35 -0.75 -0.18 7.30
N LEU A 36 0.14 -0.90 6.62
CA LEU A 36 0.01 -2.35 6.39
C LEU A 36 1.19 -3.12 7.02
N ALA A 37 0.96 -4.40 7.35
CA ALA A 37 1.98 -5.26 7.94
C ALA A 37 3.19 -5.44 7.00
N GLU A 38 4.41 -5.41 7.56
CA GLU A 38 5.66 -5.33 6.78
C GLU A 38 5.79 -6.38 5.66
N GLY A 39 5.36 -7.62 5.90
CA GLY A 39 5.49 -8.70 4.92
C GLY A 39 4.72 -8.46 3.63
N ALA A 40 3.49 -7.97 3.71
CA ALA A 40 2.65 -7.69 2.53
C ALA A 40 3.12 -6.46 1.75
N VAL A 41 3.68 -5.48 2.46
CA VAL A 41 4.18 -4.23 1.86
C VAL A 41 5.51 -4.42 1.15
N ARG A 42 6.41 -5.23 1.70
CA ARG A 42 7.78 -5.37 1.19
C ARG A 42 7.81 -6.03 -0.19
N GLU A 43 7.02 -7.07 -0.42
CA GLU A 43 6.94 -7.72 -1.74
C GLU A 43 6.35 -6.79 -2.81
N SER A 44 5.48 -5.86 -2.40
CA SER A 44 4.87 -4.88 -3.30
C SER A 44 5.77 -3.70 -3.64
N LYS A 45 6.85 -3.44 -2.87
CA LYS A 45 7.82 -2.37 -3.15
C LYS A 45 8.89 -2.76 -4.16
N ASP A 46 9.20 -4.06 -4.28
CA ASP A 46 10.17 -4.58 -5.26
C ASP A 46 9.57 -4.75 -6.67
N ARG A 47 8.24 -4.67 -6.82
CA ARG A 47 7.52 -4.80 -8.10
C ARG A 47 7.09 -3.47 -8.70
#